data_AF-A0A7V6L655-F1
#
_entry.id   AF-A0A7V6L655-F1
#
_cell.length_a   1.000
_cell.length_b   1.000
_cell.length_c   1.000
_cell.angle_alpha   90.00
_cell.angle_beta   90.00
_cell.angle_gamma   90.00
#
_symmetry.space_group_name_H-M   'P 1'
#
loop_
_entity.id
_entity.type
_entity.pdbx_description
1 polymer ?
#
loop_
_entity_poly.entity_id
_entity_poly.type
_entity_poly.pdbx_seq_one_letter_code
_entity_poly.pdbx_strand_id
1 'polypeptide(L)'
;MSRLGYTDKPVEKLTEDSFGIGTYINGLCQFIVSCDTPMTISIQGDWGSGKTSMMNMIKQQIEDKVYPIWFNTWQYSQFNMGNDLCLSFLENLITKLQSKAETATSKILETSLKILKIGAKTAISSVGLDGAAIVNVFDKQDSD
;
A
#
# COMPACT_ATOMS: atom_id res chain seq x y z
N MET A 1 -24.36 30.66 3.52
CA MET A 1 -23.52 30.70 2.30
C MET A 1 -23.91 29.52 1.43
N SER A 2 -24.31 29.76 0.18
CA SER A 2 -24.58 28.69 -0.78
C SER A 2 -23.26 28.00 -1.18
N ARG A 3 -23.26 26.66 -1.23
CA ARG A 3 -22.09 25.87 -1.62
C ARG A 3 -21.90 26.02 -3.13
N LEU A 4 -20.93 26.84 -3.55
CA LEU A 4 -20.55 27.05 -4.95
C LEU A 4 -19.75 25.83 -5.45
N GLY A 5 -20.47 24.76 -5.77
CA GLY A 5 -19.93 23.57 -6.42
C GLY A 5 -19.63 22.39 -5.50
N TYR A 6 -19.66 21.19 -6.09
CA TYR A 6 -19.20 19.95 -5.48
C TYR A 6 -17.85 19.58 -6.08
N THR A 7 -16.84 19.44 -5.25
CA THR A 7 -15.54 18.93 -5.71
C THR A 7 -15.66 17.43 -5.88
N ASP A 8 -15.18 16.90 -7.01
CA ASP A 8 -15.04 15.46 -7.23
C ASP A 8 -13.92 14.92 -6.32
N LYS A 9 -14.29 14.61 -5.09
CA LYS A 9 -13.42 14.03 -4.07
C LYS A 9 -14.08 12.77 -3.53
N PRO A 10 -13.30 11.71 -3.29
CA PRO A 10 -13.83 10.53 -2.63
C PRO A 10 -14.32 10.91 -1.23
N VAL A 11 -15.38 10.25 -0.79
CA VAL A 11 -15.88 10.35 0.57
C VAL A 11 -14.88 9.71 1.53
N GLU A 12 -14.71 10.31 2.71
CA GLU A 12 -13.76 9.82 3.71
C GLU A 12 -14.45 9.08 4.86
N LYS A 13 -15.73 9.38 5.13
CA LYS A 13 -16.44 8.89 6.31
C LYS A 13 -17.80 8.30 5.98
N LEU A 14 -18.21 7.29 6.74
CA LEU A 14 -19.54 6.69 6.59
C LEU A 14 -20.69 7.70 6.78
N THR A 15 -20.48 8.74 7.59
CA THR A 15 -21.47 9.81 7.81
C THR A 15 -21.76 10.66 6.56
N GLU A 16 -20.91 10.57 5.54
CA GLU A 16 -21.05 11.27 4.26
C GLU A 16 -21.64 10.35 3.16
N ASP A 17 -21.99 9.10 3.50
CA ASP A 17 -22.58 8.13 2.59
C ASP A 17 -23.99 8.57 2.13
N SER A 18 -24.07 9.11 0.92
CA SER A 18 -25.32 9.53 0.30
C SER A 18 -26.03 8.40 -0.46
N PHE A 19 -25.36 7.28 -0.71
CA PHE A 19 -25.88 6.16 -1.49
C PHE A 19 -26.41 5.01 -0.61
N GLY A 20 -26.23 5.10 0.72
CA GLY A 20 -26.76 4.11 1.66
C GLY A 20 -26.06 2.75 1.56
N ILE A 21 -24.79 2.73 1.12
CA ILE A 21 -23.98 1.52 0.99
C ILE A 21 -23.37 1.06 2.32
N GLY A 22 -23.61 1.78 3.42
CA GLY A 22 -23.06 1.45 4.74
C GLY A 22 -23.31 0.02 5.22
N THR A 23 -24.45 -0.59 4.88
CA THR A 23 -24.71 -2.01 5.22
C THR A 23 -23.69 -2.95 4.57
N TYR A 24 -23.30 -2.71 3.31
CA TYR A 24 -22.30 -3.52 2.63
C TYR A 24 -20.90 -3.30 3.21
N ILE A 25 -20.58 -2.04 3.54
CA ILE A 25 -19.31 -1.68 4.18
C ILE A 25 -19.19 -2.39 5.53
N ASN A 26 -20.23 -2.34 6.36
CA ASN A 26 -20.24 -3.00 7.67
C ASN A 26 -20.02 -4.51 7.55
N GLY A 27 -20.74 -5.17 6.64
CA GLY A 27 -20.60 -6.62 6.42
C GLY A 27 -19.19 -7.01 5.95
N LEU A 28 -18.62 -6.24 5.02
CA LEU A 28 -17.25 -6.46 4.56
C LEU A 28 -16.21 -6.21 5.65
N CYS A 29 -16.38 -5.15 6.47
CA CYS A 29 -15.47 -4.87 7.58
C CYS A 29 -15.51 -5.96 8.64
N GLN A 30 -16.70 -6.48 8.96
CA GLN A 30 -16.85 -7.63 9.86
C GLN A 30 -16.09 -8.85 9.32
N PHE A 31 -16.26 -9.16 8.03
CA PHE A 31 -15.52 -10.25 7.39
C PHE A 31 -14.00 -10.04 7.43
N ILE A 32 -13.51 -8.85 7.08
CA ILE A 32 -12.07 -8.52 7.10
C ILE A 32 -11.48 -8.73 8.50
N VAL A 33 -12.21 -8.34 9.55
CA VAL A 33 -11.74 -8.44 10.94
C VAL A 33 -11.80 -9.88 11.48
N SER A 34 -12.79 -10.67 11.06
CA SER A 34 -13.00 -12.02 11.60
C SER A 34 -12.41 -13.15 10.73
N CYS A 35 -11.83 -12.85 9.58
CA CYS A 35 -11.29 -13.86 8.68
C CYS A 35 -9.93 -14.37 9.17
N ASP A 36 -9.86 -15.66 9.51
CA ASP A 36 -8.63 -16.29 10.01
C ASP A 36 -7.59 -16.56 8.91
N THR A 37 -8.02 -16.66 7.65
CA THR A 37 -7.13 -16.96 6.53
C THR A 37 -6.70 -15.69 5.80
N PRO A 38 -5.45 -15.63 5.28
CA PRO A 38 -5.04 -14.58 4.36
C PRO A 38 -5.97 -14.54 3.15
N MET A 39 -6.53 -13.37 2.86
CA MET A 39 -7.52 -13.19 1.81
C MET A 39 -7.17 -12.02 0.91
N THR A 40 -7.49 -12.15 -0.38
CA THR A 40 -7.37 -11.09 -1.38
C THR A 40 -8.75 -10.64 -1.81
N ILE A 41 -9.06 -9.36 -1.65
CA ILE A 41 -10.34 -8.76 -2.00
C ILE A 41 -10.11 -7.72 -3.09
N SER A 42 -10.99 -7.70 -4.10
CA SER A 42 -10.96 -6.74 -5.19
C SER A 42 -12.25 -5.92 -5.20
N ILE A 43 -12.13 -4.58 -5.21
CA ILE A 43 -13.26 -3.66 -5.40
C ILE A 43 -13.27 -3.20 -6.86
N GLN A 44 -14.33 -3.51 -7.60
CA GLN A 44 -14.46 -3.25 -9.03
C GLN A 44 -15.62 -2.30 -9.33
N GLY A 45 -15.56 -1.65 -10.49
CA GLY A 45 -16.57 -0.68 -10.94
C GLY A 45 -15.97 0.40 -11.84
N ASP A 46 -16.83 1.16 -12.51
CA ASP A 46 -16.44 2.20 -13.48
C ASP A 46 -15.77 3.40 -12.83
N TRP A 47 -15.16 4.29 -13.62
CA TRP A 47 -14.66 5.56 -13.11
C TRP A 47 -15.80 6.36 -12.46
N GLY A 48 -15.57 6.91 -11.26
CA GLY A 48 -16.57 7.71 -10.55
C GLY A 48 -17.62 6.90 -9.78
N SER A 49 -17.57 5.56 -9.81
CA SER A 49 -18.48 4.68 -9.04
C SER A 49 -18.27 4.67 -7.53
N GLY A 50 -17.31 5.44 -6.99
CA GLY A 50 -17.08 5.54 -5.54
C GLY A 50 -16.20 4.45 -4.93
N LYS A 51 -15.42 3.70 -5.71
CA LYS A 51 -14.48 2.66 -5.19
C LYS A 51 -13.52 3.21 -4.13
N THR A 52 -12.88 4.35 -4.40
CA THR A 52 -11.97 5.00 -3.44
C THR A 52 -12.72 5.44 -2.19
N SER A 53 -13.94 5.97 -2.35
CA SER A 53 -14.83 6.30 -1.23
C SER A 53 -15.13 5.08 -0.35
N MET A 54 -15.44 3.94 -0.98
CA MET A 54 -15.68 2.68 -0.27
C MET A 54 -14.43 2.23 0.49
N MET A 55 -13.25 2.28 -0.14
CA MET A 55 -11.99 1.92 0.54
C MET A 55 -11.69 2.83 1.74
N ASN A 56 -11.94 4.14 1.62
CA ASN A 56 -11.77 5.09 2.73
C ASN A 56 -12.70 4.78 3.90
N MET A 57 -13.98 4.52 3.63
CA MET A 57 -14.95 4.16 4.67
C MET A 57 -14.62 2.81 5.32
N ILE A 58 -14.15 1.82 4.57
CA ILE A 58 -13.65 0.55 5.13
C ILE A 58 -12.48 0.82 6.06
N LYS A 59 -11.49 1.59 5.60
CA LYS A 59 -10.30 1.95 6.40
C LYS A 59 -10.72 2.60 7.72
N GLN A 60 -11.61 3.59 7.67
CA GLN A 60 -12.13 4.27 8.85
C GLN A 60 -12.77 3.31 9.87
N GLN A 61 -13.48 2.28 9.39
CA GLN A 61 -14.16 1.33 10.28
C GLN A 61 -13.26 0.28 10.93
N ILE A 62 -12.10 0.01 10.34
CA ILE A 62 -11.21 -1.06 10.80
C ILE A 62 -9.91 -0.55 11.40
N GLU A 63 -9.60 0.75 11.31
CA GLU A 63 -8.31 1.30 11.76
C GLU A 63 -8.05 1.18 13.27
N ASP A 64 -9.10 0.97 14.07
CA ASP A 64 -9.02 0.69 15.51
C ASP A 64 -8.63 -0.77 15.82
N LYS A 65 -8.92 -1.71 14.90
CA LYS A 65 -8.73 -3.15 15.08
C LYS A 65 -7.57 -3.71 14.25
N VAL A 66 -7.32 -3.10 13.11
CA VAL A 66 -6.35 -3.54 12.09
C VAL A 66 -5.43 -2.37 11.78
N TYR A 67 -4.19 -2.64 11.36
CA TYR A 67 -3.30 -1.61 10.85
C TYR A 67 -3.37 -1.52 9.32
N PRO A 68 -4.18 -0.60 8.75
CA PRO A 68 -4.29 -0.47 7.31
C PRO A 68 -3.03 0.18 6.72
N ILE A 69 -2.38 -0.53 5.80
CA ILE A 69 -1.25 -0.01 5.01
C ILE A 69 -1.75 0.37 3.63
N TRP A 70 -1.57 1.64 3.26
CA TRP A 70 -2.08 2.18 2.00
C TRP A 70 -0.96 2.35 0.98
N PHE A 71 -1.15 1.77 -0.20
CA PHE A 71 -0.22 1.87 -1.31
C PHE A 71 -0.95 2.26 -2.60
N ASN A 72 -0.57 3.39 -3.20
CA ASN A 72 -1.19 3.88 -4.43
C ASN A 72 -0.31 3.57 -5.64
N THR A 73 -0.68 2.53 -6.39
CA THR A 73 0.05 2.09 -7.58
C THR A 73 -0.06 3.06 -8.76
N TRP A 74 -1.16 3.83 -8.84
CA TRP A 74 -1.43 4.71 -9.97
C TRP A 74 -0.37 5.79 -10.15
N GLN A 75 0.16 6.31 -9.05
CA GLN A 75 1.25 7.31 -9.08
C GLN A 75 2.50 6.76 -9.78
N TYR A 76 2.86 5.50 -9.54
CA TYR A 76 4.03 4.87 -10.16
C TYR A 76 3.82 4.63 -11.66
N SER A 77 2.59 4.30 -12.06
CA SER A 77 2.22 4.18 -13.47
C SER A 77 2.32 5.52 -14.21
N GLN A 78 1.90 6.63 -13.58
CA GLN A 78 1.94 7.97 -14.18
C GLN A 78 3.36 8.44 -14.49
N PHE A 79 4.35 8.03 -13.70
CA PHE A 79 5.74 8.48 -13.84
C PHE A 79 6.65 7.48 -14.58
N ASN A 80 6.09 6.46 -15.24
CA ASN A 80 6.85 5.37 -15.89
C ASN A 80 7.85 4.67 -14.95
N MET A 81 7.58 4.65 -13.65
CA MET A 81 8.44 4.02 -12.63
C MET A 81 8.03 2.56 -12.37
N GLY A 82 7.51 1.87 -13.39
CA GLY A 82 7.00 0.49 -13.26
C GLY A 82 8.04 -0.49 -12.73
N ASN A 83 9.31 -0.31 -13.13
CA ASN A 83 10.43 -1.15 -12.68
C ASN A 83 10.71 -1.01 -11.18
N ASP A 84 10.33 0.12 -10.56
CA ASP A 84 10.55 0.39 -9.14
C ASP A 84 9.32 0.06 -8.28
N LEU A 85 8.20 -0.39 -8.87
CA LEU A 85 6.94 -0.59 -8.16
C LEU A 85 7.07 -1.59 -7.02
N CYS A 86 7.66 -2.76 -7.29
CA CYS A 86 7.82 -3.82 -6.30
C CYS A 86 8.70 -3.37 -5.13
N LEU A 87 9.84 -2.74 -5.44
CA LEU A 87 10.74 -2.19 -4.42
C LEU A 87 10.05 -1.11 -3.59
N SER A 88 9.35 -0.19 -4.25
CA SER A 88 8.60 0.88 -3.59
C SER A 88 7.48 0.35 -2.70
N PHE A 89 6.81 -0.72 -3.11
CA PHE A 89 5.80 -1.41 -2.30
C PHE A 89 6.42 -2.02 -1.05
N LEU A 90 7.51 -2.78 -1.20
CA LEU A 90 8.21 -3.40 -0.06
C LEU A 90 8.71 -2.35 0.91
N GLU A 91 9.30 -1.26 0.41
CA GLU A 91 9.74 -0.14 1.24
C GLU A 91 8.59 0.53 1.98
N ASN A 92 7.47 0.77 1.30
CA ASN A 92 6.29 1.36 1.92
C ASN A 92 5.77 0.44 3.04
N LEU A 93 5.64 -0.85 2.74
CA LEU A 93 5.17 -1.86 3.68
C LEU A 93 6.05 -1.88 4.93
N ILE A 94 7.37 -1.97 4.74
CA ILE A 94 8.29 -2.08 5.87
C ILE A 94 8.35 -0.78 6.68
N THR A 95 8.43 0.37 6.01
CA THR A 95 8.43 1.68 6.68
C THR A 95 7.17 1.86 7.54
N LYS A 96 6.00 1.44 7.03
CA LYS A 96 4.74 1.53 7.77
C LYS A 96 4.72 0.57 8.95
N LEU A 97 5.12 -0.69 8.77
CA LEU A 97 5.21 -1.65 9.88
C LEU A 97 6.18 -1.18 10.98
N GLN A 98 7.33 -0.63 10.61
CA GLN A 98 8.30 -0.07 11.56
C GLN A 98 7.77 1.15 12.31
N SER A 99 7.01 2.03 11.63
CA SER A 99 6.44 3.20 12.31
C SER A 99 5.45 2.83 13.43
N LYS A 100 4.90 1.61 13.42
CA LYS A 100 4.04 1.08 14.48
C LYS A 100 4.81 0.28 15.54
N ALA A 101 5.88 -0.40 15.16
CA ALA A 101 6.73 -1.14 16.09
C ALA A 101 7.71 -0.16 16.77
N GLU A 102 7.37 0.32 17.96
CA GLU A 102 8.28 1.15 18.75
C GLU A 102 9.64 0.42 18.96
N THR A 103 10.67 0.95 18.29
CA THR A 103 12.11 0.81 18.58
C THR A 103 12.84 -0.48 18.12
N ALA A 104 14.03 -0.24 17.54
CA ALA A 104 15.21 -1.11 17.38
C ALA A 104 15.51 -1.81 16.02
N THR A 105 14.58 -1.97 15.08
CA THR A 105 14.88 -2.66 13.79
C THR A 105 15.11 -1.72 12.59
N SER A 106 14.98 -0.40 12.79
CA SER A 106 14.98 0.58 11.69
C SER A 106 16.32 0.74 10.98
N LYS A 107 17.46 0.73 11.70
CA LYS A 107 18.77 1.01 11.09
C LYS A 107 19.26 -0.08 10.14
N ILE A 108 19.14 -1.35 10.53
CA ILE A 108 19.58 -2.48 9.69
C ILE A 108 18.72 -2.54 8.44
N LEU A 109 17.40 -2.42 8.61
CA LEU A 109 16.47 -2.55 7.51
C LEU A 109 16.53 -1.35 6.55
N GLU A 110 16.64 -0.12 7.05
CA GLU A 110 16.90 1.04 6.18
C GLU A 110 18.22 0.91 5.40
N THR A 111 19.24 0.32 6.03
CA THR A 111 20.53 0.08 5.38
C THR A 111 20.38 -0.99 4.29
N SER A 112 19.71 -2.10 4.56
CA SER A 112 19.42 -3.16 3.58
C SER A 112 18.55 -2.65 2.42
N LEU A 113 17.55 -1.81 2.68
CA LEU A 113 16.74 -1.17 1.63
C LEU A 113 17.54 -0.19 0.77
N LYS A 114 18.43 0.61 1.37
CA LYS A 114 19.35 1.49 0.63
C LYS A 114 20.31 0.68 -0.24
N ILE A 115 20.87 -0.40 0.30
CA ILE A 115 21.75 -1.31 -0.44
C ILE A 115 20.98 -1.95 -1.61
N LEU A 116 19.75 -2.42 -1.37
CA LEU A 116 18.88 -2.98 -2.40
C LEU A 116 18.57 -1.98 -3.52
N LYS A 117 18.22 -0.73 -3.17
CA LYS A 117 18.01 0.36 -4.13
C LYS A 117 19.25 0.67 -4.97
N ILE A 118 20.41 0.73 -4.34
CA ILE A 118 21.68 0.98 -5.04
C ILE A 118 21.98 -0.18 -5.99
N GLY A 119 21.88 -1.43 -5.52
CA GLY A 119 22.09 -2.64 -6.31
C GLY A 119 21.11 -2.78 -7.47
N ALA A 120 19.83 -2.45 -7.26
CA ALA A 120 18.83 -2.45 -8.31
C ALA A 120 19.14 -1.40 -9.39
N LYS A 121 19.46 -0.16 -9.00
CA LYS A 121 19.81 0.90 -9.96
C LYS A 121 21.09 0.61 -10.74
N THR A 122 22.13 0.07 -10.09
CA THR A 122 23.39 -0.27 -10.78
C THR A 122 23.22 -1.46 -11.72
N ALA A 123 22.46 -2.49 -11.33
CA ALA A 123 22.13 -3.62 -12.20
C ALA A 123 21.35 -3.15 -13.44
N ILE A 124 20.31 -2.32 -13.27
CA ILE A 124 19.51 -1.77 -14.38
C ILE A 124 20.37 -0.94 -15.36
N SER A 125 21.41 -0.26 -14.86
CA SER A 125 22.29 0.58 -15.70
C SER A 125 23.42 -0.17 -16.41
N SER A 126 23.80 -1.35 -15.93
CA SER A 126 25.02 -2.05 -16.38
C SER A 126 24.75 -3.35 -17.14
N VAL A 127 23.59 -3.98 -16.96
CA VAL A 127 23.24 -5.24 -17.62
C VAL A 127 21.72 -5.33 -17.79
N GLY A 128 21.27 -5.61 -19.02
CA GLY A 128 19.88 -5.96 -19.28
C GLY A 128 19.45 -7.09 -18.34
N LEU A 129 18.36 -6.82 -17.62
CA LEU A 129 17.72 -7.59 -16.54
C LEU A 129 18.09 -9.09 -16.44
N ASP A 130 18.85 -9.46 -15.41
CA ASP A 130 18.89 -10.84 -14.89
C ASP A 130 18.70 -10.81 -13.35
N GLY A 131 17.60 -11.39 -12.87
CA GLY A 131 17.16 -11.30 -11.47
C GLY A 131 18.11 -11.96 -10.47
N ALA A 132 19.09 -12.74 -10.94
CA ALA A 132 20.10 -13.40 -10.12
C ALA A 132 21.07 -12.43 -9.41
N ALA A 133 21.26 -11.21 -9.95
CA ALA A 133 22.15 -10.22 -9.33
C ALA A 133 21.60 -9.67 -8.00
N ILE A 134 20.26 -9.56 -7.88
CA ILE A 134 19.61 -9.04 -6.68
C ILE A 134 19.68 -10.05 -5.53
N VAL A 135 19.57 -11.34 -5.83
CA VAL A 135 19.64 -12.43 -4.84
C VAL A 135 21.04 -12.53 -4.21
N ASN A 136 22.11 -12.36 -4.99
CA ASN A 136 23.48 -12.42 -4.50
C ASN A 136 23.84 -11.33 -3.46
N VAL A 137 23.12 -10.20 -3.43
CA VAL A 137 23.33 -9.15 -2.41
C VAL A 137 22.73 -9.56 -1.07
N PHE A 138 21.66 -10.37 -1.07
CA PHE A 138 21.05 -10.88 0.16
C PHE A 138 21.87 -12.02 0.78
N ASP A 139 22.41 -12.94 -0.01
CA ASP A 139 23.19 -14.08 0.51
C ASP A 139 24.53 -13.70 1.14
N LYS A 140 25.07 -12.51 0.82
CA LYS A 140 26.38 -12.08 1.31
C LYS A 140 26.37 -11.52 2.74
N GLN A 141 25.21 -11.44 3.40
CA GLN A 141 25.11 -11.02 4.80
C GLN A 141 25.03 -12.17 5.81
N ASP A 142 24.91 -13.43 5.36
CA ASP A 142 24.86 -14.61 6.25
C ASP A 142 26.21 -15.34 6.40
N SER A 143 27.29 -14.77 5.86
CA SER A 143 28.66 -15.30 6.00
C SER A 143 29.62 -14.21 6.47
N ASP A 144 29.51 -13.81 7.74
CA ASP A 144 30.61 -13.36 8.62
C ASP A 144 30.14 -13.28 10.08
#